data_AF-A0A7W1JUP3-F1
#
_entry.id   AF-A0A7W1JUP3-F1
#
_cell.length_a   1.000
_cell.length_b   1.000
_cell.length_c   1.000
_cell.angle_alpha   90.00
_cell.angle_beta   90.00
_cell.angle_gamma   90.00
#
_symmetry.space_group_name_H-M   'P 1'
#
loop_
_entity.id
_entity.type
_entity.pdbx_description
1 polymer ?
#
loop_
_entity_poly.entity_id
_entity_poly.type
_entity_poly.pdbx_seq_one_letter_code
_entity_poly.pdbx_strand_id
1 'polypeptide(L)'
;MLGFDVAAHSTVTEASRSIVEQDVVVGVRMRVRYLLSAAPGGCVLEHRIESDLPRGLSGRVLSMFLRPRLRRMQLRMLDNLAGLVSAE
;
A
#
# COMPACT_ATOMS: atom_id res chain seq x y z
N MET A 1 -14.72 -8.42 15.25
CA MET A 1 -14.84 -7.36 14.24
C MET A 1 -15.33 -6.12 14.96
N LEU A 2 -14.55 -5.04 14.97
CA LEU A 2 -15.00 -3.76 15.52
C LEU A 2 -15.91 -3.11 14.46
N GLY A 3 -17.21 -3.02 14.76
CA GLY A 3 -18.27 -2.58 13.85
C GLY A 3 -18.25 -1.08 13.58
N PHE A 4 -17.25 -0.62 12.83
CA PHE A 4 -17.19 0.74 12.31
C PHE A 4 -17.12 0.66 10.79
N ASP A 5 -17.95 1.44 10.12
CA ASP A 5 -17.87 1.62 8.68
C ASP A 5 -16.64 2.49 8.39
N VAL A 6 -15.64 1.92 7.72
CA VAL A 6 -14.42 2.66 7.40
C VAL A 6 -14.58 3.21 6.00
N ALA A 7 -15.04 4.47 5.90
CA ALA A 7 -14.99 5.22 4.67
C ALA A 7 -13.52 5.36 4.25
N ALA A 8 -13.10 4.52 3.30
CA ALA A 8 -11.78 4.58 2.71
C ALA A 8 -11.78 5.69 1.65
N HIS A 9 -10.95 6.71 1.83
CA HIS A 9 -10.69 7.68 0.79
C HIS A 9 -9.31 7.44 0.21
N SER A 10 -9.18 7.52 -1.11
CA SER A 10 -7.89 7.42 -1.80
C SER A 10 -7.80 8.53 -2.85
N THR A 11 -6.68 9.22 -2.83
CA THR A 11 -6.36 10.30 -3.78
C THR A 11 -5.00 10.01 -4.37
N VAL A 12 -4.89 10.01 -5.69
CA VAL A 12 -3.59 9.94 -6.38
C VAL A 12 -2.90 11.28 -6.23
N THR A 13 -1.73 11.30 -5.58
CA THR A 13 -0.95 12.52 -5.32
C THR A 13 0.13 12.73 -6.38
N GLU A 14 0.64 11.65 -6.97
CA GLU A 14 1.64 11.68 -8.03
C GLU A 14 1.36 10.54 -9.01
N ALA A 15 1.42 10.81 -10.32
CA ALA A 15 1.38 9.78 -11.35
C ALA A 15 2.31 10.17 -12.50
N SER A 16 3.27 9.30 -12.77
CA SER A 16 4.20 9.38 -13.89
C SER A 16 4.38 8.00 -14.52
N ARG A 17 5.25 7.91 -15.54
CA ARG A 17 5.50 6.64 -16.24
C ARG A 17 6.17 5.58 -15.35
N SER A 18 6.89 6.00 -14.32
CA SER A 18 7.64 5.10 -13.44
C SER A 18 7.20 5.19 -11.98
N ILE A 19 6.31 6.11 -11.63
CA ILE A 19 5.94 6.37 -10.23
C ILE A 19 4.45 6.59 -10.13
N VAL A 20 3.82 5.93 -9.15
CA VAL A 20 2.47 6.26 -8.72
C VAL A 20 2.47 6.42 -7.21
N GLU A 21 1.99 7.54 -6.71
CA GLU A 21 1.80 7.81 -5.29
C GLU A 21 0.33 8.08 -4.98
N GLN A 22 -0.13 7.51 -3.87
CA GLN A 22 -1.49 7.61 -3.39
C GLN A 22 -1.50 7.93 -1.90
N ASP A 23 -2.29 8.93 -1.54
CA ASP A 23 -2.68 9.14 -0.15
C ASP A 23 -3.99 8.38 0.10
N VAL A 24 -3.97 7.54 1.13
CA VAL A 24 -5.09 6.67 1.51
C VAL A 24 -5.44 6.94 2.97
N VAL A 25 -6.71 7.16 3.28
CA VAL A 25 -7.20 7.38 4.65
C VAL A 25 -8.17 6.26 5.00
N VAL A 26 -7.75 5.38 5.91
CA VAL A 26 -8.53 4.22 6.40
C VAL A 26 -8.28 4.07 7.90
N GLY A 27 -8.98 4.86 8.72
CA GLY A 27 -8.76 4.95 10.17
C GLY A 27 -7.41 5.58 10.58
N VAL A 28 -6.41 5.53 9.71
CA VAL A 28 -5.12 6.24 9.76
C VAL A 28 -4.78 6.77 8.37
N ARG A 29 -3.98 7.84 8.29
CA ARG A 29 -3.43 8.31 7.01
C ARG A 29 -2.29 7.40 6.59
N MET A 30 -2.27 7.06 5.32
CA MET A 30 -1.31 6.19 4.70
C MET A 30 -0.84 6.80 3.39
N ARG A 31 0.43 6.56 3.07
CA ARG A 31 1.00 6.87 1.76
C ARG A 31 1.45 5.58 1.11
N VAL A 32 0.98 5.36 -0.10
CA VAL A 32 1.33 4.18 -0.90
C VAL A 32 2.08 4.67 -2.12
N ARG A 33 3.29 4.14 -2.33
CA ARG A 33 4.15 4.51 -3.45
C ARG A 33 4.56 3.26 -4.23
N TYR A 34 4.37 3.33 -5.54
CA TYR A 34 4.81 2.36 -6.51
C TYR A 34 5.94 2.99 -7.32
N LEU A 35 7.06 2.29 -7.44
CA LEU A 35 8.20 2.70 -8.26
C LEU A 35 8.53 1.56 -9.21
N LEU A 36 8.46 1.84 -10.51
CA LEU A 36 8.86 0.92 -11.57
C LEU A 36 10.23 1.34 -12.10
N SER A 37 11.19 0.45 -11.98
CA SER A 37 12.57 0.65 -12.44
C SER A 37 12.93 -0.42 -13.46
N ALA A 38 13.71 -0.05 -14.48
CA ALA A 38 14.26 -1.03 -15.42
C ALA A 38 15.32 -1.89 -14.74
N ALA A 39 15.38 -3.18 -15.08
CA ALA A 39 16.41 -4.11 -14.61
C ALA A 39 16.85 -5.04 -15.74
N PRO A 40 18.05 -5.64 -15.67
CA PRO A 40 18.48 -6.62 -16.66
C PRO A 40 17.48 -7.79 -16.72
N GLY A 41 16.86 -7.98 -17.88
CA GLY A 41 15.85 -9.03 -18.09
C GLY A 41 14.41 -8.66 -17.73
N GLY A 42 14.11 -7.40 -17.40
CA GLY A 42 12.74 -6.95 -17.19
C GLY A 42 12.60 -5.63 -16.44
N CYS A 43 11.65 -5.58 -15.52
CA CYS A 43 11.42 -4.44 -14.65
C CYS A 43 11.31 -4.90 -13.19
N VAL A 44 11.68 -4.01 -12.27
CA VAL A 44 11.49 -4.17 -10.84
C VAL A 44 10.41 -3.20 -10.42
N LEU A 45 9.34 -3.74 -9.83
CA LEU A 45 8.30 -2.94 -9.19
C LEU A 45 8.51 -2.96 -7.67
N GLU A 46 8.81 -1.80 -7.11
CA GLU A 46 8.87 -1.60 -5.67
C GLU A 46 7.53 -1.05 -5.19
N HIS A 47 6.98 -1.67 -4.14
CA HIS A 47 5.76 -1.24 -3.49
C HIS A 47 6.02 -0.89 -2.02
N ARG A 48 5.91 0.40 -1.69
CA ARG A 48 6.14 0.94 -0.36
C ARG A 48 4.84 1.46 0.23
N ILE A 49 4.60 1.12 1.49
CA ILE A 49 3.47 1.61 2.27
C ILE A 49 4.01 2.27 3.53
N GLU A 50 3.64 3.53 3.74
CA GLU A 50 3.91 4.29 4.95
C GLU A 50 2.58 4.62 5.63
N SER A 51 2.57 4.65 6.97
CA SER A 51 1.37 4.96 7.74
C SER A 51 1.71 5.91 8.87
N ASP A 52 0.94 6.99 8.98
CA ASP A 52 1.02 7.93 10.09
C ASP A 52 0.20 7.39 11.26
N LEU A 53 0.88 6.71 12.17
CA LEU A 53 0.26 6.19 13.38
C LEU A 53 0.27 7.24 14.49
N PRO A 54 -0.78 7.32 15.32
CA PRO A 54 -0.76 8.17 16.50
C PRO A 54 0.40 7.78 17.44
N ARG A 55 1.03 8.75 18.10
CA ARG A 55 2.11 8.49 19.06
C ARG A 55 1.55 7.85 20.34
N GLY A 56 2.34 7.01 21.00
CA GLY A 56 2.00 6.41 22.30
C GLY A 56 1.45 4.98 22.21
N LEU A 57 0.77 4.53 23.28
CA LEU A 57 0.34 3.14 23.45
C LEU A 57 -0.71 2.71 22.42
N SER A 58 -1.66 3.58 22.08
CA SER A 58 -2.67 3.33 21.05
C SER A 58 -2.04 3.08 19.68
N GLY A 59 -1.00 3.84 19.31
CA GLY A 59 -0.22 3.62 18.09
C GLY A 59 0.48 2.26 18.04
N ARG A 60 1.04 1.81 19.16
CA ARG A 60 1.68 0.47 19.25
C ARG A 60 0.66 -0.64 19.03
N VAL A 61 -0.50 -0.54 19.68
CA VAL A 61 -1.58 -1.52 19.52
C VAL A 61 -2.10 -1.52 18.08
N LEU A 62 -2.37 -0.36 17.50
CA LEU A 62 -2.78 -0.22 16.09
C LEU A 62 -1.72 -0.82 15.15
N SER A 63 -0.43 -0.57 15.39
CA SER A 63 0.65 -1.12 14.57
C SER A 63 0.65 -2.65 14.55
N MET A 64 0.33 -3.30 15.68
CA MET A 64 0.26 -4.76 15.75
C MET A 64 -0.88 -5.33 14.93
N PHE A 65 -2.02 -4.63 14.85
CA PHE A 65 -3.14 -5.04 14.01
C PHE A 65 -2.95 -4.68 12.54
N LEU A 66 -2.33 -3.54 12.23
CA LEU A 66 -2.17 -3.05 10.87
C LEU A 66 -1.09 -3.78 10.11
N ARG A 67 0.08 -4.04 10.72
CA ARG A 67 1.21 -4.74 10.06
C ARG A 67 0.80 -6.00 9.28
N PRO A 68 0.09 -6.98 9.87
CA PRO A 68 -0.30 -8.18 9.14
C PRO A 68 -1.30 -7.89 8.02
N ARG A 69 -2.21 -6.92 8.22
CA ARG A 69 -3.17 -6.50 7.19
C ARG A 69 -2.47 -5.85 6.01
N LEU A 70 -1.52 -4.94 6.26
CA LEU A 70 -0.76 -4.26 5.22
C LEU A 70 0.11 -5.23 4.43
N ARG A 71 0.78 -6.16 5.11
CA ARG A 71 1.55 -7.21 4.44
C ARG A 71 0.68 -8.06 3.51
N ARG A 72 -0.52 -8.45 3.94
CA ARG A 72 -1.47 -9.18 3.08
C ARG A 72 -1.92 -8.34 1.88
N MET A 73 -2.11 -7.04 2.06
CA MET A 73 -2.47 -6.14 0.97
C MET A 73 -1.34 -6.02 -0.06
N GLN A 74 -0.09 -5.89 0.40
CA GLN A 74 1.07 -5.91 -0.48
C GLN A 74 1.19 -7.20 -1.28
N LEU A 75 1.05 -8.36 -0.62
CA LEU A 75 1.12 -9.66 -1.27
C LEU A 75 0.03 -9.84 -2.32
N ARG A 76 -1.24 -9.55 -1.98
CA ARG A 76 -2.34 -9.64 -2.96
C ARG A 76 -2.14 -8.74 -4.17
N MET A 77 -1.57 -7.55 -3.97
CA MET A 77 -1.28 -6.65 -5.08
C MET A 77 -0.20 -7.23 -6.00
N LEU A 78 0.88 -7.77 -5.43
CA LEU A 78 1.92 -8.44 -6.19
C LEU A 78 1.37 -9.65 -6.96
N ASP A 79 0.50 -10.45 -6.33
CA ASP A 79 -0.15 -11.59 -6.98
C ASP A 79 -1.04 -11.15 -8.16
N ASN A 80 -1.82 -10.09 -7.98
CA ASN A 80 -2.66 -9.54 -9.05
C ASN A 80 -1.83 -9.02 -10.23
N LEU A 81 -0.72 -8.34 -9.94
CA LEU A 81 0.19 -7.83 -10.97
C LEU A 81 0.91 -8.97 -11.70
N ALA A 82 1.36 -9.99 -10.98
CA ALA A 82 1.93 -11.19 -11.59
C ALA A 82 0.91 -11.89 -12.50
N GLY A 83 -0.36 -11.95 -12.09
CA GLY A 83 -1.44 -12.49 -12.91
C GLY A 83 -1.69 -11.69 -14.20
N LEU A 84 -1.62 -10.35 -14.13
CA LEU A 84 -1.76 -9.49 -15.32
C LEU A 84 -0.59 -9.66 -16.29
N VAL A 85 0.65 -9.71 -15.79
CA VAL A 85 1.85 -9.90 -16.62
C VAL A 85 1.90 -11.30 -17.25
N SER A 86 1.32 -12.32 -16.59
CA SER A 86 1.29 -13.69 -17.13
C SER A 86 0.17 -13.93 -18.15
N ALA A 87 -0.75 -12.97 -18.31
CA ALA A 87 -1.89 -13.08 -19.23
C ALA A 87 -1.62 -12.43 -20.60
N GLU A 88 -0.47 -11.76 -20.78
CA GLU A 88 0.09 -11.30 -22.06
C GLU A 88 1.10 -12.30 -22.62
#